data_AF-A0A401ZWF5-F1
#
_entry.id   AF-A0A401ZWF5-F1
#
_cell.length_a   1.000
_cell.length_b   1.000
_cell.length_c   1.000
_cell.angle_alpha   90.00
_cell.angle_beta   90.00
_cell.angle_gamma   90.00
#
_symmetry.space_group_name_H-M   'P 1'
#
loop_
_entity.id
_entity.type
_entity.pdbx_description
1 polymer ?
#
loop_
_entity_poly.entity_id
_entity_poly.type
_entity_poly.pdbx_seq_one_letter_code
_entity_poly.pdbx_strand_id
1 'polypeptide(L)'
;MVKHETTVAKADSTKEQGGPEELLTVREVARRLRVDDTTVRRWIKHGTLEAVSLPHTGKRQAYRVRRSTIDSLLSQPALPA
;
A
#
# COMPACT_ATOMS: atom_id res chain seq x y z
N MET A 1 -6.84 -20.82 23.91
CA MET A 1 -7.83 -19.78 24.24
C MET A 1 -7.10 -18.49 24.54
N VAL A 2 -6.92 -17.60 23.56
CA VAL A 2 -6.82 -16.15 23.74
C VAL A 2 -6.97 -15.54 22.34
N LYS A 3 -8.01 -14.74 22.22
CA LYS A 3 -8.56 -14.18 21.00
C LYS A 3 -7.66 -13.03 20.55
N HIS A 4 -7.22 -13.02 19.30
CA HIS A 4 -6.82 -11.77 18.67
C HIS A 4 -7.99 -11.27 17.83
N GLU A 5 -8.92 -10.68 18.56
CA GLU A 5 -9.82 -9.64 18.08
C GLU A 5 -8.95 -8.51 17.54
N THR A 6 -9.05 -8.22 16.25
CA THR A 6 -8.47 -7.00 15.69
C THR A 6 -9.45 -6.43 14.69
N THR A 7 -10.20 -5.48 15.24
CA THR A 7 -11.15 -4.55 14.64
C THR A 7 -10.82 -4.23 13.18
N VAL A 8 -11.80 -4.55 12.32
CA VAL A 8 -11.89 -4.11 10.93
C VAL A 8 -12.02 -2.58 10.93
N ALA A 9 -10.90 -1.89 10.76
CA ALA A 9 -10.87 -0.46 10.52
C ALA A 9 -11.47 -0.18 9.13
N LYS A 10 -12.77 0.14 9.15
CA LYS A 10 -13.56 0.73 8.09
C LYS A 10 -12.89 2.02 7.59
N ALA A 11 -12.63 2.08 6.29
CA ALA A 11 -12.40 3.32 5.56
C ALA A 11 -12.64 3.06 4.08
N ASP A 12 -13.92 2.88 3.74
CA ASP A 12 -14.41 3.26 2.42
C ASP A 12 -15.12 4.60 2.60
N SER A 13 -14.61 5.65 1.96
CA SER A 13 -15.34 6.82 1.44
C SER A 13 -14.34 7.93 1.08
N THR A 14 -14.14 8.08 -0.23
CA THR A 14 -13.97 9.34 -0.98
C THR A 14 -13.60 10.59 -0.18
N LYS A 15 -12.36 11.05 -0.37
CA LYS A 15 -12.05 12.48 -0.48
C LYS A 15 -10.90 12.68 -1.45
N GLU A 16 -11.22 13.31 -2.57
CA GLU A 16 -10.25 14.10 -3.32
C GLU A 16 -9.80 15.24 -2.41
N GLN A 17 -8.49 15.34 -2.18
CA GLN A 17 -7.82 16.57 -1.77
C GLN A 17 -6.31 16.40 -1.87
N GLY A 18 -5.72 17.10 -2.83
CA GLY A 18 -4.27 17.22 -3.02
C GLY A 18 -3.59 17.90 -1.83
N GLY A 19 -2.44 17.36 -1.45
CA GLY A 19 -1.56 17.82 -0.37
C GLY A 19 -0.46 16.79 -0.11
N PRO A 20 0.76 17.18 0.32
CA PRO A 20 2.03 16.65 -0.18
C PRO A 20 2.32 15.21 0.26
N GLU A 21 2.59 14.35 -0.73
CA GLU A 21 3.09 12.97 -0.61
C GLU A 21 2.45 12.10 0.49
N GLU A 22 1.18 11.74 0.31
CA GLU A 22 0.54 10.70 1.13
C GLU A 22 1.32 9.37 0.99
N LEU A 23 2.04 8.98 2.05
CA LEU A 23 2.80 7.74 2.13
C LEU A 23 1.95 6.60 2.68
N LEU A 24 1.60 5.65 1.81
CA LEU A 24 0.78 4.50 2.13
C LEU A 24 1.60 3.37 2.75
N THR A 25 0.97 2.65 3.67
CA THR A 25 1.47 1.38 4.17
C THR A 25 1.23 0.26 3.17
N VAL A 26 1.98 -0.83 3.30
CA VAL A 26 1.80 -2.07 2.50
C VAL A 26 0.34 -2.55 2.50
N ARG A 27 -0.34 -2.48 3.65
CA ARG A 27 -1.75 -2.89 3.78
C ARG A 27 -2.72 -2.00 3.02
N GLU A 28 -2.44 -0.70 2.95
CA GLU A 28 -3.28 0.24 2.19
C GLU A 28 -3.09 0.04 0.69
N VAL A 29 -1.86 -0.20 0.25
CA VAL A 29 -1.55 -0.56 -1.13
C VAL A 29 -2.26 -1.86 -1.53
N ALA A 30 -2.14 -2.90 -0.71
CA ALA A 30 -2.79 -4.19 -0.91
C ALA A 30 -4.29 -4.06 -1.15
N ARG A 31 -4.97 -3.28 -0.31
CA ARG A 31 -6.42 -3.02 -0.45
C ARG A 31 -6.79 -2.30 -1.74
N ARG A 32 -5.98 -1.30 -2.15
CA ARG A 32 -6.25 -0.50 -3.35
C ARG A 32 -6.00 -1.26 -4.64
N LEU A 33 -4.96 -2.09 -4.68
CA LEU A 33 -4.61 -2.94 -5.82
C LEU A 33 -5.34 -4.30 -5.81
N ARG A 34 -6.09 -4.61 -4.75
CA ARG A 34 -6.75 -5.92 -4.53
C ARG A 34 -5.78 -7.10 -4.57
N VAL A 35 -4.58 -6.92 -4.03
CA VAL A 35 -3.54 -7.97 -3.92
C VAL A 35 -3.19 -8.23 -2.45
N ASP A 36 -2.54 -9.35 -2.17
CA ASP A 36 -2.08 -9.70 -0.82
C ASP A 36 -0.86 -8.87 -0.37
N ASP A 37 -0.70 -8.66 0.94
CA ASP A 37 0.43 -7.88 1.49
C ASP A 37 1.79 -8.55 1.24
N THR A 38 1.83 -9.89 1.11
CA THR A 38 3.04 -10.63 0.73
C THR A 38 3.44 -10.35 -0.71
N THR A 39 2.47 -10.18 -1.62
CA THR A 39 2.68 -9.80 -3.02
C THR A 39 3.23 -8.39 -3.11
N VAL A 40 2.68 -7.44 -2.36
CA VAL A 40 3.18 -6.06 -2.31
C VAL A 40 4.63 -6.03 -1.77
N ARG A 41 4.93 -6.77 -0.69
CA ARG A 41 6.31 -6.89 -0.19
C ARG A 41 7.25 -7.51 -1.21
N ARG A 42 6.80 -8.51 -1.96
CA ARG A 42 7.56 -9.12 -3.05
C ARG A 42 7.85 -8.09 -4.14
N TRP A 43 6.85 -7.33 -4.61
CA TRP A 43 7.06 -6.30 -5.63
C TRP A 43 8.03 -5.20 -5.21
N ILE A 44 7.99 -4.78 -3.94
CA ILE A 44 8.96 -3.84 -3.40
C ILE A 44 10.37 -4.46 -3.41
N LYS A 45 10.53 -5.72 -2.98
CA LYS A 45 11.81 -6.43 -3.01
C LYS A 45 12.36 -6.62 -4.43
N HIS A 46 11.48 -6.85 -5.41
CA HIS A 46 11.84 -7.02 -6.81
C HIS A 46 12.06 -5.68 -7.55
N GLY A 47 11.80 -4.54 -6.90
CA GLY A 47 11.92 -3.21 -7.52
C GLY A 47 10.78 -2.85 -8.47
N THR A 48 9.73 -3.67 -8.55
CA THR A 48 8.52 -3.40 -9.34
C THR A 48 7.69 -2.28 -8.72
N LEU A 49 7.79 -2.08 -7.40
CA LEU A 49 7.08 -1.03 -6.69
C LEU A 49 8.05 -0.17 -5.88
N GLU A 50 8.06 1.14 -6.15
CA GLU A 50 8.90 2.09 -5.43
C GLU A 50 8.38 2.31 -4.00
N ALA A 51 9.24 2.04 -3.01
CA ALA A 51 8.91 2.21 -1.60
C ALA A 51 10.11 2.69 -0.79
N VAL A 52 9.85 3.54 0.19
CA VAL A 52 10.81 3.97 1.20
C VAL A 52 10.75 3.01 2.38
N SER A 53 11.88 2.38 2.73
CA SER A 53 12.01 1.60 3.96
C SER A 53 12.25 2.54 5.14
N LEU A 54 11.45 2.41 6.19
CA LEU A 54 11.65 3.15 7.44
C LEU A 54 12.71 2.43 8.31
N PRO A 55 13.56 3.18 9.06
CA PRO A 55 14.47 2.59 10.02
C PRO A 55 13.69 1.80 11.09
N HIS A 56 14.25 0.65 11.47
CA HIS A 56 13.57 -0.48 12.09
C HIS A 56 12.88 -0.14 13.42
N THR A 57 11.55 -0.02 13.41
CA THR A 57 10.70 0.08 14.61
C THR A 57 10.03 -1.27 14.87
N GLY A 58 10.78 -2.21 15.47
CA GLY A 58 10.25 -3.52 15.92
C GLY A 58 10.40 -4.68 14.93
N LYS A 59 9.74 -5.82 15.17
CA LYS A 59 10.04 -7.14 14.55
C LYS A 59 9.97 -7.24 13.01
N ARG A 60 9.43 -6.24 12.29
CA ARG A 60 9.24 -6.29 10.82
C ARG A 60 9.61 -4.97 10.17
N GLN A 61 10.27 -5.05 9.01
CA GLN A 61 10.56 -3.88 8.18
C GLN A 61 9.27 -3.21 7.70
N ALA A 62 9.17 -1.92 7.96
CA ALA A 62 8.07 -1.07 7.55
C ALA A 62 8.42 -0.40 6.22
N TYR A 63 7.51 -0.51 5.26
CA TYR A 63 7.63 0.12 3.95
C TYR A 63 6.54 1.18 3.79
N ARG A 64 6.91 2.28 3.16
CA ARG A 64 6.03 3.37 2.77
C ARG A 64 6.06 3.53 1.26
N VAL A 65 4.90 3.50 0.64
CA VAL A 65 4.74 3.60 -0.82
C VAL A 65 4.06 4.93 -1.13
N ARG A 66 4.57 5.66 -2.12
CA ARG A 66 3.97 6.94 -2.51
C ARG A 66 2.59 6.71 -3.12
N ARG A 67 1.61 7.51 -2.70
CA ARG A 67 0.25 7.49 -3.26
C ARG A 67 0.25 7.62 -4.77
N SER A 68 1.04 8.56 -5.29
CA SER A 68 1.13 8.85 -6.73
C SER A 68 1.54 7.63 -7.55
N THR A 69 2.48 6.81 -7.05
CA THR A 69 2.90 5.58 -7.74
C THR A 69 1.73 4.61 -7.90
N ILE A 70 0.91 4.45 -6.86
CA ILE A 70 -0.27 3.58 -6.91
C ILE A 70 -1.35 4.17 -7.81
N ASP A 71 -1.55 5.48 -7.74
CA ASP A 71 -2.53 6.17 -8.55
C ASP A 71 -2.20 6.08 -10.04
N SER A 72 -0.93 6.28 -10.42
CA SER A 72 -0.46 6.07 -11.80
C SER A 72 -0.67 4.63 -12.27
N LEU A 73 -0.40 3.63 -11.43
CA LEU A 73 -0.63 2.21 -11.77
C LEU A 73 -2.12 1.89 -11.97
N LEU A 74 -3.01 2.53 -11.22
CA LEU A 74 -4.46 2.35 -11.34
C LEU A 74 -5.06 3.15 -12.50
N SER A 75 -4.49 4.32 -12.78
CA SER A 75 -4.94 5.24 -13.84
C SER A 75 -4.51 4.78 -15.23
N GLN A 76 -3.49 3.92 -15.33
CA GLN A 76 -3.06 3.36 -16.61
C GLN A 76 -4.12 2.36 -17.12
N PRO A 77 -4.93 2.70 -18.15
CA PRO A 77 -5.87 1.74 -18.71
C PRO A 77 -5.05 0.66 -19.40
N ALA A 78 -5.10 -0.56 -18.88
CA ALA A 78 -4.53 -1.72 -19.53
C ALA A 78 -5.35 -2.07 -20.78
N LEU A 79 -5.20 -1.30 -21.85
CA LEU A 79 -5.78 -1.56 -23.17
C LEU A 79 -4.78 -1.17 -24.26
N PRO A 80 -3.96 -2.10 -24.77
CA PRO A 80 -3.51 -2.04 -26.15
C PRO A 80 -4.70 -2.35 -27.09
N ALA A 81 -4.74 -1.61 -28.20
CA ALA A 81 -5.82 -1.52 -29.21
C ALA A 81 -6.24 -2.85 -29.86
#